data_AF-A0A2V5NK90-F1
#
_entry.id   AF-A0A2V5NK90-F1
#
_cell.length_a   1.000
_cell.length_b   1.000
_cell.length_c   1.000
_cell.angle_alpha   90.00
_cell.angle_beta   90.00
_cell.angle_gamma   90.00
#
_symmetry.space_group_name_H-M   'P 1'
#
loop_
_entity.id
_entity.type
_entity.pdbx_description
1 polymer ?
#
loop_
_entity_poly.entity_id
_entity_poly.type
_entity_poly.pdbx_seq_one_letter_code
_entity_poly.pdbx_strand_id
1 'polypeptide(L)'
;MAIGKNLRDYDAIDTGLFVCSLEIFDYFERAKSRSGRNDCSLADGVQLMAGNDKVRAIDIGDGWWQDVDTPSMLRHAERKMSAGYELNPG
;
A
#
# COMPACT_ATOMS: atom_id res chain seq x y z
N MET A 1 -7.21 -12.69 5.21
CA MET A 1 -5.96 -11.98 4.81
C MET A 1 -5.56 -11.03 5.93
N ALA A 2 -4.26 -10.78 6.15
CA ALA A 2 -3.79 -9.82 7.13
C ALA A 2 -2.99 -8.71 6.43
N ILE A 3 -3.15 -7.47 6.89
CA ILE A 3 -2.40 -6.29 6.42
C ILE A 3 -1.90 -5.57 7.66
N GLY A 4 -0.63 -5.18 7.68
CA GLY A 4 -0.07 -4.41 8.77
C GLY A 4 1.46 -4.34 8.73
N LYS A 5 2.02 -3.31 9.35
CA LYS A 5 3.47 -3.07 9.38
C LYS A 5 4.24 -4.03 10.30
N ASN A 6 3.52 -4.71 11.20
CA ASN A 6 4.10 -5.58 12.23
C ASN A 6 3.79 -7.07 11.98
N LEU A 7 3.46 -7.43 10.74
CA LEU A 7 3.29 -8.84 10.37
C LEU A 7 4.66 -9.54 10.44
N ARG A 8 4.72 -10.66 11.17
CA ARG A 8 5.95 -11.47 11.27
C ARG A 8 6.26 -12.18 9.95
N ASP A 9 5.22 -12.71 9.33
CA ASP A 9 5.27 -13.41 8.05
C ASP A 9 4.41 -12.63 7.06
N TYR A 10 4.99 -12.23 5.94
CA TYR A 10 4.32 -11.54 4.83
C TYR A 10 4.84 -12.06 3.49
N ASP A 11 3.97 -12.06 2.49
CA ASP A 11 4.24 -12.56 1.13
C ASP A 11 4.09 -11.48 0.06
N ALA A 12 3.65 -10.27 0.44
CA ALA A 12 3.50 -9.13 -0.43
C ALA A 12 3.72 -7.81 0.31
N ILE A 13 3.95 -6.74 -0.45
CA ILE A 13 3.98 -5.36 0.04
C ILE A 13 2.82 -4.58 -0.59
N ASP A 14 2.26 -3.63 0.16
CA ASP A 14 1.29 -2.68 -0.36
C ASP A 14 1.98 -1.65 -1.27
N THR A 15 1.36 -1.33 -2.40
CA THR A 15 1.89 -0.37 -3.38
C THR A 15 1.30 1.04 -3.24
N GLY A 16 0.47 1.27 -2.23
CA GLY A 16 -0.17 2.56 -2.00
C GLY A 16 -1.33 2.87 -2.96
N LEU A 17 -1.73 1.93 -3.82
CA LEU A 17 -2.83 2.09 -4.77
C LEU A 17 -4.08 1.32 -4.32
N PHE A 18 -5.16 2.06 -4.06
CA PHE A 18 -6.39 1.48 -3.54
C PHE A 18 -7.61 1.88 -4.35
N VAL A 19 -8.46 0.91 -4.65
CA VAL A 19 -9.81 1.13 -5.19
C VAL A 19 -10.80 0.77 -4.09
N CYS A 20 -11.44 1.80 -3.52
CA CYS A 20 -12.25 1.64 -2.30
C CYS A 20 -13.69 2.08 -2.53
N SER A 21 -14.64 1.35 -1.95
CA SER A 21 -15.98 1.87 -1.71
C SER A 21 -15.94 2.98 -0.65
N LEU A 22 -16.94 3.86 -0.65
CA LEU A 22 -17.09 4.91 0.37
C LEU A 22 -17.19 4.38 1.81
N GLU A 23 -17.51 3.09 2.00
CA GLU A 23 -17.51 2.44 3.31
C GLU A 23 -16.16 2.59 4.05
N ILE A 24 -15.04 2.79 3.35
CA ILE A 24 -13.72 2.96 3.97
C ILE A 24 -13.69 4.10 5.00
N PHE A 25 -14.49 5.15 4.82
CA PHE A 25 -14.55 6.27 5.76
C PHE A 25 -15.10 5.85 7.14
N ASP A 26 -16.07 4.94 7.18
CA ASP A 26 -16.58 4.38 8.44
C ASP A 26 -15.49 3.62 9.19
N TYR A 27 -14.59 2.95 8.45
CA TYR A 27 -13.46 2.24 9.03
C TYR A 27 -12.37 3.18 9.54
N PHE A 28 -12.15 4.33 8.92
CA PHE A 28 -11.26 5.36 9.47
C PHE A 28 -11.80 5.91 10.79
N GLU A 29 -13.10 6.21 10.88
CA GLU A 29 -13.70 6.68 12.13
C GLU A 29 -13.62 5.61 13.24
N ARG A 30 -13.83 4.34 12.90
CA ARG A 30 -13.59 3.22 13.82
C ARG A 30 -12.13 3.10 14.24
N ALA A 31 -11.17 3.28 13.31
CA ALA A 31 -9.74 3.20 13.59
C ALA A 31 -9.30 4.31 14.56
N LYS A 32 -9.70 5.56 14.32
CA LYS A 32 -9.46 6.70 15.23
C LYS A 32 -10.05 6.43 16.61
N SER A 33 -11.30 5.97 16.67
CA SER A 33 -11.98 5.68 17.93
C SER A 33 -11.24 4.61 18.76
N ARG A 34 -10.68 3.59 18.10
CA ARG A 34 -9.93 2.50 18.74
C ARG A 34 -8.52 2.90 19.17
N SER A 35 -7.87 3.81 18.45
CA SER A 35 -6.51 4.27 18.78
C SER A 35 -6.48 5.19 20.00
N GLY A 36 -7.63 5.77 20.37
CA GLY A 36 -7.73 6.81 21.40
C GLY A 36 -7.05 8.12 20.97
N ARG A 37 -6.73 8.25 19.68
CA ARG A 37 -6.15 9.45 19.07
C ARG A 37 -7.13 10.02 18.06
N ASN A 38 -7.01 11.32 17.78
CA ASN A 38 -7.81 11.96 16.74
C ASN A 38 -7.24 11.73 15.33
N ASP A 39 -6.43 10.68 15.14
CA ASP A 39 -5.80 10.32 13.89
C ASP A 39 -5.76 8.79 13.69
N CYS A 40 -5.65 8.41 12.42
CA CYS A 40 -5.34 7.07 11.98
C CYS A 40 -4.64 7.14 10.62
N SER A 41 -3.84 6.13 10.31
CA SER A 41 -3.29 5.96 8.96
C SER A 41 -4.31 5.26 8.05
N LEU A 42 -4.09 5.35 6.73
CA LEU A 42 -4.82 4.56 5.74
C LEU A 42 -4.73 3.05 6.04
N ALA A 43 -3.53 2.60 6.42
CA ALA A 43 -3.27 1.21 6.75
C ALA A 43 -4.09 0.73 7.97
N ASP A 44 -4.35 1.58 8.97
CA ASP A 44 -5.16 1.21 10.12
C ASP A 44 -6.62 0.92 9.71
N GLY A 45 -7.19 1.77 8.84
CA GLY A 45 -8.53 1.55 8.30
C GLY A 45 -8.62 0.28 7.45
N VAL A 46 -7.66 0.09 6.54
CA VAL A 46 -7.59 -1.10 5.67
C VAL A 46 -7.36 -2.38 6.50
N GLN A 47 -6.55 -2.34 7.55
CA GLN A 47 -6.36 -3.46 8.46
C GLN A 47 -7.67 -3.85 9.16
N LEU A 48 -8.46 -2.87 9.62
CA LEU A 48 -9.77 -3.15 10.19
C LEU A 48 -10.75 -3.73 9.16
N MET A 49 -10.74 -3.24 7.92
CA MET A 49 -11.55 -3.80 6.83
C MET A 49 -11.14 -5.23 6.50
N ALA A 50 -9.84 -5.52 6.47
CA ALA A 50 -9.31 -6.86 6.21
C ALA A 50 -9.75 -7.86 7.29
N GLY A 51 -9.81 -7.43 8.56
CA GLY A 51 -10.34 -8.24 9.66
C GLY A 51 -11.85 -8.55 9.53
N ASN A 52 -12.57 -7.84 8.65
CA ASN A 52 -13.97 -8.07 8.32
C ASN A 52 -14.16 -8.66 6.91
N ASP A 53 -13.10 -9.25 6.33
CA ASP A 53 -13.11 -9.87 4.99
C ASP A 53 -13.52 -8.92 3.84
N LYS A 54 -13.33 -7.60 4.01
CA LYS A 54 -13.70 -6.57 3.02
C LYS A 54 -12.56 -6.09 2.12
N VAL A 55 -11.41 -6.75 2.18
CA VAL A 55 -10.22 -6.37 1.41
C VAL A 55 -9.76 -7.55 0.58
N ARG A 56 -9.28 -7.27 -0.63
CA ARG A 56 -8.59 -8.21 -1.50
C ARG A 56 -7.30 -7.57 -2.00
N ALA A 57 -6.22 -8.33 -2.06
CA ALA A 57 -5.02 -7.93 -2.77
C ALA A 57 -5.19 -8.20 -4.27
N ILE A 58 -4.53 -7.39 -5.10
CA ILE A 58 -4.42 -7.60 -6.54
C ILE A 58 -2.93 -7.67 -6.86
N ASP A 59 -2.52 -8.79 -7.44
CA ASP A 59 -1.14 -8.97 -7.90
C ASP A 59 -0.90 -8.13 -9.16
N ILE A 60 0.21 -7.38 -9.18
CA ILE A 60 0.64 -6.57 -10.34
C ILE A 60 1.51 -7.38 -11.31
N GLY A 61 1.78 -8.65 -11.02
CA GLY A 61 2.58 -9.55 -11.83
C GLY A 61 4.04 -9.07 -11.91
N ASP A 62 4.62 -9.10 -13.11
CA ASP A 62 5.98 -8.61 -13.37
C ASP A 62 6.08 -7.07 -13.39
N GLY A 63 5.00 -6.37 -13.01
CA GLY A 63 4.99 -4.92 -12.88
C GLY A 63 6.02 -4.43 -11.86
N TRP A 64 6.76 -3.38 -12.21
CA TRP A 64 7.72 -2.75 -11.31
C TRP A 64 7.07 -1.58 -10.55
N TRP A 65 7.29 -1.55 -9.24
CA TRP A 65 6.82 -0.49 -8.35
C TRP A 65 7.90 -0.15 -7.31
N GLN A 66 7.95 1.11 -6.90
CA GLN A 66 8.83 1.59 -5.83
C GLN A 66 8.28 2.90 -5.21
N ASP A 67 8.36 3.02 -3.89
CA ASP A 67 8.19 4.28 -3.16
C ASP A 67 9.39 5.25 -3.33
N VAL A 68 9.08 6.55 -3.40
CA VAL A 68 10.07 7.62 -3.57
C VAL A 68 10.00 8.62 -2.41
N ASP A 69 10.45 8.19 -1.23
CA ASP A 69 10.43 9.03 -0.02
C ASP A 69 11.68 9.91 0.13
N THR A 70 12.77 9.55 -0.55
CA THR A 70 14.07 10.23 -0.41
C THR A 70 14.69 10.56 -1.76
N PRO A 71 15.58 11.58 -1.83
CA PRO A 71 16.32 11.88 -3.06
C PRO A 71 17.15 10.70 -3.60
N SER A 72 17.59 9.80 -2.72
CA SER A 72 18.31 8.59 -3.13
C SER A 72 17.40 7.57 -3.83
N MET A 73 16.17 7.42 -3.34
CA MET A 73 15.14 6.57 -3.95
C MET A 73 14.73 7.11 -5.32
N LEU A 74 14.61 8.44 -5.48
CA LEU A 74 14.32 9.06 -6.77
C LEU A 74 15.39 8.71 -7.81
N ARG A 75 16.67 8.92 -7.49
CA ARG A 75 17.78 8.55 -8.37
C ARG A 75 17.80 7.06 -8.70
N HIS A 76 17.37 6.22 -7.77
CA HIS A 76 17.23 4.79 -8.04
C HIS A 76 16.12 4.51 -9.05
N ALA A 77 14.93 5.11 -8.85
CA ALA A 77 13.79 4.95 -9.73
C ALA A 77 14.10 5.41 -11.15
N GLU A 78 14.72 6.58 -11.31
CA GLU A 78 15.13 7.12 -12.62
C GLU A 78 16.07 6.15 -13.36
N ARG A 79 17.10 5.62 -12.69
CA ARG A 79 18.02 4.64 -13.30
C ARG A 79 17.30 3.37 -13.72
N LYS A 80 16.36 2.86 -12.92
CA LYS A 80 15.57 1.67 -13.24
C LYS A 80 14.65 1.90 -14.43
N MET A 81 14.00 3.07 -14.50
CA MET A 81 13.16 3.45 -15.63
C MET A 81 13.96 3.59 -16.93
N SER A 82 15.14 4.23 -16.90
CA SER A 82 15.99 4.35 -18.09
C SER A 82 16.50 2.99 -18.59
N ALA A 83 16.93 2.10 -17.70
CA ALA A 83 17.38 0.76 -18.07
C ALA A 83 16.22 -0.08 -18.67
N GLY A 84 15.01 0.07 -18.15
CA GLY A 84 13.82 -0.58 -18.71
C GLY A 84 13.47 -0.08 -20.11
N TYR A 85 13.60 1.23 -20.35
CA TYR A 85 13.42 1.84 -21.67
C TYR A 85 14.46 1.37 -22.70
N GLU A 86 15.73 1.23 -22.30
CA GLU A 86 16.78 0.71 -23.19
C GLU A 86 16.53 -0.74 -23.62
N LEU A 87 15.88 -1.55 -22.77
CA LEU A 87 15.55 -2.96 -23.07
C LEU A 87 14.23 -3.13 -23.83
N ASN A 88 13.34 -2.13 -23.82
CA ASN A 88 12.06 -2.13 -24.52
C ASN A 88 11.63 -0.68 -24.83
N PRO A 89 12.14 -0.07 -25.91
CA PRO A 89 11.87 1.35 -26.22
C PRO A 89 10.48 1.60 -26.81
N GLY A 90 9.73 0.53 -27.13
CA GLY A 90 8.48 0.56 -27.90
C GLY A 90 8.63 -0.09 -29.27
#